data_AF-A0A963J3D3-F1
#
_entry.id   AF-A0A963J3D3-F1
#
_cell.length_a   1.000
_cell.length_b   1.000
_cell.length_c   1.000
_cell.angle_alpha   90.00
_cell.angle_beta   90.00
_cell.angle_gamma   90.00
#
_symmetry.space_group_name_H-M   'P 1'
#
loop_
_entity.id
_entity.type
_entity.pdbx_description
1 polymer ?
#
loop_
_entity_poly.entity_id
_entity_poly.type
_entity_poly.pdbx_seq_one_letter_code
_entity_poly.pdbx_strand_id
1 'polypeptide(L)'
;MGEVFSPATERLRDRFAGCLLGGAVGDALGAPVEFMSRDEIFQQHGPAGIREYASAYGQFGAITDDTQMTLFTAEGLLRAWVRGNLRGIC
;
A
#
# COMPACT_ATOMS: atom_id res chain seq x y z
N MET A 1 23.11 21.19 -7.38
CA MET A 1 22.10 21.93 -8.16
C MET A 1 20.91 20.98 -8.28
N GLY A 2 19.90 21.14 -7.42
CA GLY A 2 18.76 20.21 -7.38
C GLY A 2 17.94 20.37 -8.64
N GLU A 3 17.62 19.26 -9.32
CA GLU A 3 16.68 19.30 -10.43
C GLU A 3 15.33 19.77 -9.89
N VAL A 4 14.91 20.97 -10.30
CA VAL A 4 13.56 21.46 -10.06
C VAL A 4 12.65 20.72 -11.03
N PHE A 5 11.88 19.77 -10.50
CA PHE A 5 10.90 19.04 -11.30
C PHE A 5 9.80 19.99 -11.76
N SER A 6 9.21 19.70 -12.92
CA SER A 6 8.05 20.47 -13.35
C SER A 6 6.89 20.28 -12.36
N PRO A 7 5.99 21.26 -12.17
CA PRO A 7 4.81 21.09 -11.32
C PRO A 7 3.93 19.89 -11.71
N ALA A 8 3.96 19.48 -12.99
CA ALA A 8 3.25 18.29 -13.45
C ALA A 8 3.94 17.00 -12.97
N THR A 9 5.27 16.96 -12.98
CA THR A 9 6.07 15.83 -12.48
C THR A 9 5.92 15.67 -10.97
N GLU A 10 5.89 16.77 -10.21
CA GLU A 10 5.62 16.75 -8.76
C GLU A 10 4.23 16.21 -8.46
N ARG A 11 3.19 16.72 -9.12
CA ARG A 11 1.81 16.19 -8.97
C ARG A 11 1.70 14.70 -9.30
N LEU A 12 2.44 14.23 -10.29
CA LEU A 12 2.44 12.83 -10.66
C LEU A 12 3.14 11.96 -9.59
N ARG A 13 4.25 12.45 -9.04
CA ARG A 13 4.94 11.81 -7.90
C ARG A 13 4.02 11.71 -6.69
N ASP A 14 3.31 12.79 -6.36
CA ASP A 14 2.37 12.80 -5.22
C ASP A 14 1.25 11.78 -5.40
N ARG A 15 0.75 11.63 -6.63
CA ARG A 15 -0.24 10.60 -6.95
C ARG A 15 0.29 9.19 -6.73
N PHE A 16 1.51 8.89 -7.21
CA PHE A 16 2.10 7.58 -7.00
C PHE A 16 2.37 7.29 -5.51
N ALA A 17 2.91 8.27 -4.78
CA ALA A 17 3.10 8.16 -3.34
C ALA A 17 1.77 7.93 -2.62
N GLY A 18 0.74 8.71 -2.98
CA GLY A 18 -0.61 8.58 -2.44
C GLY A 18 -1.26 7.22 -2.73
N CYS A 19 -1.03 6.64 -3.92
CA CYS A 19 -1.50 5.30 -4.25
C CYS A 19 -0.86 4.22 -3.37
N LEU A 20 0.47 4.28 -3.17
CA LEU A 20 1.18 3.30 -2.35
C LEU A 20 0.80 3.42 -0.87
N LEU A 21 0.76 4.65 -0.35
CA LEU A 21 0.35 4.92 1.04
C LEU A 21 -1.12 4.57 1.27
N GLY A 22 -2.00 4.98 0.36
CA GLY A 22 -3.43 4.68 0.43
C GLY A 22 -3.72 3.18 0.36
N GLY A 23 -2.96 2.44 -0.47
CA GLY A 23 -2.99 0.98 -0.51
C GLY A 23 -2.63 0.36 0.84
N ALA A 24 -1.50 0.77 1.43
CA ALA A 24 -1.07 0.27 2.73
C ALA A 24 -2.03 0.63 3.88
N VAL A 25 -2.63 1.83 3.83
CA VAL A 25 -3.67 2.25 4.78
C VAL A 25 -4.94 1.39 4.64
N GLY A 26 -5.37 1.14 3.40
CA GLY A 26 -6.54 0.31 3.11
C GLY A 26 -6.34 -1.15 3.54
N ASP A 27 -5.17 -1.71 3.22
CA ASP A 27 -4.72 -3.03 3.66
C ASP A 27 -4.77 -3.14 5.19
N ALA A 28 -4.08 -2.25 5.91
CA ALA A 28 -4.04 -2.29 7.37
C ALA A 28 -5.42 -2.07 8.04
N LEU A 29 -6.31 -1.31 7.43
CA LEU A 29 -7.69 -1.14 7.90
C LEU A 29 -8.55 -2.37 7.61
N GLY A 30 -8.34 -3.03 6.47
CA GLY A 30 -9.11 -4.19 6.02
C GLY A 30 -8.68 -5.51 6.65
N ALA A 31 -7.40 -5.65 7.00
CA ALA A 31 -6.82 -6.90 7.51
C ALA A 31 -7.58 -7.53 8.70
N PRO A 32 -8.06 -6.77 9.71
CA PRO A 32 -8.79 -7.36 10.82
C PRO A 32 -10.16 -7.95 10.44
N VAL A 33 -10.69 -7.61 9.25
CA VAL A 33 -12.03 -7.98 8.80
C VAL A 33 -12.04 -8.80 7.50
N GLU A 34 -10.87 -9.19 6.98
CA GLU A 34 -10.68 -9.79 5.65
C GLU A 34 -11.53 -11.05 5.38
N PHE A 35 -11.86 -11.81 6.43
CA PHE A 35 -12.65 -13.05 6.33
C PHE A 35 -13.98 -12.97 7.07
N MET A 36 -14.39 -11.77 7.49
CA MET A 36 -15.66 -11.57 8.17
C MET A 36 -16.77 -11.29 7.17
N SER A 37 -17.94 -11.86 7.40
CA SER A 37 -19.16 -11.42 6.74
C SER A 37 -19.52 -10.00 7.16
N ARG A 38 -20.32 -9.33 6.33
CA ARG A 38 -20.81 -7.98 6.62
C ARG A 38 -21.54 -7.88 7.96
N ASP A 39 -22.31 -8.89 8.32
CA ASP A 39 -23.07 -8.92 9.57
C ASP A 39 -22.14 -9.07 10.79
N GLU A 40 -21.11 -9.91 10.68
CA GLU A 40 -20.09 -10.06 11.73
C GLU A 40 -19.30 -8.75 11.93
N ILE A 41 -18.97 -8.04 10.85
CA ILE A 41 -18.31 -6.72 10.92
C ILE A 41 -19.18 -5.73 11.68
N PHE A 42 -20.49 -5.66 11.39
CA PHE A 42 -21.37 -4.74 12.10
C PHE A 42 -21.66 -5.15 13.54
N GLN A 43 -21.71 -6.45 13.82
CA GLN A 43 -21.87 -6.95 15.18
C GLN A 43 -20.65 -6.60 16.05
N GLN A 44 -19.44 -6.71 15.49
CA GLN A 44 -18.19 -6.48 16.23
C GLN A 44 -17.78 -5.00 16.29
N HIS A 45 -17.96 -4.25 15.20
CA HIS A 45 -17.49 -2.86 15.07
C HIS A 45 -18.63 -1.82 15.11
N GLY A 46 -19.87 -2.27 15.25
CA GLY A 46 -21.06 -1.41 15.28
C GLY A 46 -21.56 -1.05 13.87
N PRO A 47 -22.68 -0.29 13.78
CA PRO A 47 -23.39 -0.03 12.53
C PRO A 47 -22.57 0.76 11.49
N ALA A 48 -21.49 1.40 11.91
CA ALA A 48 -20.59 2.14 11.03
C ALA A 48 -19.50 1.26 10.40
N GLY A 49 -19.40 -0.02 10.78
CA GLY A 49 -18.33 -0.94 10.40
C GLY A 49 -16.98 -0.57 11.03
N ILE A 50 -15.89 -1.14 10.51
CA ILE A 50 -14.53 -0.79 10.94
C ILE A 50 -14.19 0.65 10.52
N ARG A 51 -13.77 1.47 11.49
CA ARG A 51 -13.43 2.91 11.30
C ARG A 51 -12.04 3.27 11.78
N GLU A 52 -11.45 2.42 12.60
CA GLU A 52 -10.13 2.58 13.19
C GLU A 52 -9.34 1.31 12.95
N TYR A 53 -8.02 1.41 13.00
CA TYR A 53 -7.17 0.23 12.95
C TYR A 53 -7.47 -0.70 14.13
N ALA A 54 -7.34 -1.99 13.88
CA ALA A 54 -7.40 -3.00 14.91
C ALA A 54 -6.21 -3.95 14.77
N SER A 55 -6.07 -4.87 15.72
CA SER A 55 -5.03 -5.88 15.66
C SER A 55 -5.37 -6.94 14.61
N ALA A 56 -4.44 -7.19 13.70
CA ALA A 56 -4.45 -8.32 12.78
C ALA A 56 -3.09 -9.04 12.89
N TYR A 57 -3.10 -10.37 12.85
CA TYR A 57 -1.88 -11.19 12.94
C TYR A 57 -0.97 -10.86 14.14
N GLY A 58 -1.56 -10.42 15.26
CA GLY A 58 -0.83 -10.07 16.48
C GLY A 58 -0.23 -8.67 16.53
N GLN A 59 -0.49 -7.81 15.52
CA GLN A 59 0.02 -6.44 15.45
C GLN A 59 -1.10 -5.44 15.16
N PHE A 60 -1.09 -4.30 15.88
CA PHE A 60 -2.01 -3.20 15.65
C PHE A 60 -1.68 -2.47 14.34
N GLY A 61 -2.66 -2.31 13.44
CA GLY A 61 -2.45 -1.66 12.14
C GLY A 61 -1.44 -2.41 11.26
N ALA A 62 -1.47 -3.75 11.31
CA ALA A 62 -0.59 -4.58 10.51
C ALA A 62 -0.92 -4.45 9.02
N ILE A 63 0.07 -4.15 8.20
CA ILE A 63 0.02 -4.42 6.75
C ILE A 63 0.13 -5.93 6.50
N THR A 64 -0.37 -6.41 5.37
CA THR A 64 -0.42 -7.84 5.04
C THR A 64 0.48 -8.18 3.84
N ASP A 65 0.27 -9.34 3.25
CA ASP A 65 0.90 -9.73 1.99
C ASP A 65 0.51 -8.78 0.84
N ASP A 66 -0.66 -8.13 0.88
CA ASP A 66 -1.05 -7.13 -0.12
C ASP A 66 -0.03 -6.00 -0.26
N THR A 67 0.34 -5.35 0.86
CA THR A 67 1.37 -4.30 0.85
C THR A 67 2.76 -4.88 0.57
N GLN A 68 3.11 -6.00 1.19
CA GLN A 68 4.45 -6.59 1.04
C GLN A 68 4.74 -7.01 -0.40
N MET A 69 3.81 -7.72 -1.03
CA MET A 69 3.94 -8.13 -2.42
C MET A 69 3.94 -6.94 -3.37
N THR A 70 3.09 -5.93 -3.11
CA THR A 70 3.11 -4.67 -3.89
C THR A 70 4.50 -4.02 -3.87
N LEU A 71 5.12 -3.91 -2.69
CA LEU A 71 6.45 -3.33 -2.55
C LEU A 71 7.53 -4.20 -3.19
N PHE A 72 7.45 -5.53 -3.06
CA PHE A 72 8.38 -6.45 -3.72
C PHE A 72 8.27 -6.39 -5.24
N THR A 73 7.06 -6.26 -5.79
CA THR A 73 6.85 -6.06 -7.22
C THR A 73 7.46 -4.74 -7.69
N ALA A 74 7.21 -3.63 -6.97
CA ALA A 74 7.78 -2.34 -7.30
C ALA A 74 9.32 -2.36 -7.29
N GLU A 75 9.92 -2.98 -6.27
CA GLU A 75 11.37 -3.15 -6.17
C GLU A 75 11.93 -4.03 -7.30
N GLY A 76 11.23 -5.10 -7.66
CA GLY A 76 11.60 -5.96 -8.79
C GLY A 76 11.64 -5.18 -10.12
N LEU A 77 10.64 -4.35 -10.37
CA LEU A 77 10.58 -3.49 -11.56
C LEU A 77 11.73 -2.47 -11.58
N LEU A 78 12.02 -1.84 -10.43
CA LEU A 78 13.14 -0.90 -10.33
C LEU A 78 14.49 -1.58 -10.58
N ARG A 79 14.72 -2.76 -9.99
CA ARG A 79 15.94 -3.54 -10.20
C ARG A 79 16.13 -3.94 -11.66
N ALA A 80 15.07 -4.42 -12.31
CA ALA A 80 15.08 -4.76 -13.72
C ALA A 80 15.40 -3.53 -14.59
N TRP A 81 14.77 -2.39 -14.31
CA TRP A 81 15.02 -1.14 -15.03
C TRP A 81 16.47 -0.66 -14.86
N VAL A 82 16.98 -0.60 -13.63
CA VAL A 82 18.38 -0.19 -13.36
C VAL A 82 19.35 -1.12 -14.07
N ARG A 83 19.13 -2.44 -14.00
CA ARG A 83 20.00 -3.43 -14.64
C ARG A 83 19.96 -3.32 -16.17
N GLY A 84 18.79 -3.08 -16.76
CA GLY A 84 18.65 -2.81 -18.18
C GLY A 84 19.42 -1.56 -18.62
N ASN A 85 19.32 -0.46 -17.87
CA ASN A 85 20.03 0.79 -18.19
C ASN A 85 21.56 0.68 -18.01
N LEU A 86 22.02 -0.04 -16.98
CA LEU A 86 23.45 -0.15 -16.68
C LEU A 86 24.16 -1.26 -17.45
N ARG A 87 23.46 -2.32 -17.87
CA ARG A 87 24.07 -3.53 -18.43
C ARG A 87 23.45 -4.02 -19.74
N GLY A 88 22.33 -3.46 -20.20
CA GLY A 88 21.67 -3.86 -21.45
C GLY A 88 20.97 -5.23 -21.42
N ILE A 89 20.75 -5.79 -20.24
CA ILE A 89 20.11 -7.10 -20.04
C ILE A 89 19.08 -6.97 -18.92
N CYS A 90 17.88 -7.51 -19.10
CA CYS A 90 16.87 -7.66 -18.04
C CYS A 90 17.11 -8.98 -17.29
#